data_AF-A0A8I0DRZ7-F1
#
_entry.id   AF-A0A8I0DRZ7-F1
#
_cell.length_a   1.000
_cell.length_b   1.000
_cell.length_c   1.000
_cell.angle_alpha   90.00
_cell.angle_beta   90.00
_cell.angle_gamma   90.00
#
_symmetry.space_group_name_H-M   'P 1'
#
loop_
_entity.id
_entity.type
_entity.pdbx_description
1 polymer ?
#
loop_
_entity_poly.entity_id
_entity_poly.type
_entity_poly.pdbx_seq_one_letter_code
_entity_poly.pdbx_strand_id
1 'polypeptide(L)'
;MKVKVVLPFLKENESDFKVHCGRGSTDTFLPLRLFLQDQSKFKIWQEEHTQKNFQRKYILSLIYWHKDEWIFAGIYESISVKETPNGPSKYRYETKLLDVGTDLIGKMIIGFKKDFRAL
;
A
#
# COMPACT_ATOMS: atom_id res chain seq x y z
N MET A 1 4.85 -8.46 -19.16
CA MET A 1 5.99 -7.62 -18.70
C MET A 1 6.08 -7.70 -17.18
N LYS A 2 7.28 -7.77 -16.59
CA LYS A 2 7.42 -7.81 -15.11
C LYS A 2 7.45 -6.40 -14.54
N VAL A 3 6.78 -6.15 -13.42
CA VAL A 3 6.70 -4.83 -12.79
C VAL A 3 8.07 -4.22 -12.48
N LYS A 4 9.05 -5.05 -12.10
CA LYS A 4 10.44 -4.61 -11.84
C LYS A 4 11.19 -4.06 -13.06
N VAL A 5 10.70 -4.31 -14.27
CA VAL A 5 11.26 -3.74 -15.51
C VAL A 5 10.73 -2.32 -15.71
N VAL A 6 9.48 -2.08 -15.32
CA VAL A 6 8.82 -0.77 -15.40
C VAL A 6 9.25 0.13 -14.23
N LEU A 7 9.45 -0.46 -13.05
CA LEU A 7 9.90 0.21 -11.83
C LEU A 7 11.19 -0.44 -11.31
N PRO A 8 12.37 -0.05 -11.85
CA PRO A 8 13.66 -0.60 -11.43
C PRO A 8 13.94 -0.46 -9.94
N PHE A 9 13.43 0.62 -9.32
CA PHE A 9 13.53 0.88 -7.88
C PHE A 9 13.06 -0.30 -7.00
N LEU A 10 12.07 -1.07 -7.47
CA LEU A 10 11.60 -2.28 -6.77
C LEU A 10 12.66 -3.38 -6.74
N LYS A 11 13.47 -3.51 -7.80
CA LYS A 11 14.52 -4.51 -7.87
C LYS A 11 15.73 -4.10 -7.03
N GLU A 12 16.06 -2.82 -7.03
CA GLU A 12 17.20 -2.26 -6.28
C GLU A 12 17.01 -2.39 -4.76
N ASN A 13 15.77 -2.31 -4.27
CA ASN A 13 15.45 -2.31 -2.84
C ASN A 13 14.59 -3.52 -2.42
N GLU A 14 14.68 -4.65 -3.14
CA GLU A 14 13.77 -5.81 -3.01
C GLU A 14 13.59 -6.31 -1.56
N SER A 15 14.65 -6.31 -0.74
CA SER A 15 14.61 -6.74 0.67
C SER A 15 13.89 -5.75 1.61
N ASP A 16 13.77 -4.50 1.18
CA ASP A 16 13.30 -3.38 2.01
C ASP A 16 11.83 -3.08 1.78
N PHE A 17 11.16 -3.86 0.92
CA PHE A 17 9.76 -3.70 0.59
C PHE A 17 8.83 -4.56 1.44
N LYS A 18 7.73 -3.94 1.87
CA LYS A 18 6.47 -4.61 2.19
C LYS A 18 5.49 -4.40 1.05
N VAL A 19 4.89 -5.48 0.54
CA VAL A 19 3.71 -5.37 -0.33
C VAL A 19 2.47 -5.18 0.53
N HIS A 20 1.76 -4.07 0.33
CA HIS A 20 0.48 -3.78 0.97
C HIS A 20 -0.65 -3.94 -0.04
N CYS A 21 -1.47 -4.98 0.18
CA CYS A 21 -2.66 -5.24 -0.63
C CYS A 21 -3.89 -4.67 0.11
N GLY A 22 -4.21 -3.41 -0.18
CA GLY A 22 -5.33 -2.67 0.38
C GLY A 22 -6.66 -3.26 -0.06
N ARG A 23 -7.36 -3.87 0.90
CA ARG A 23 -8.72 -4.41 0.77
C ARG A 23 -9.44 -4.21 2.09
N GLY A 24 -10.61 -3.58 2.08
CA GLY A 24 -11.39 -3.42 3.31
C GLY A 24 -11.96 -4.75 3.79
N SER A 25 -12.04 -4.92 5.12
CA SER A 25 -12.51 -6.14 5.77
C SER A 25 -14.00 -6.37 5.58
N THR A 26 -14.81 -5.33 5.81
CA THR A 26 -16.27 -5.35 5.62
C THR A 26 -16.63 -4.94 4.20
N ASP A 27 -15.97 -3.91 3.69
CA ASP A 27 -16.18 -3.38 2.35
C ASP A 27 -14.89 -3.51 1.53
N THR A 28 -14.88 -4.47 0.63
CA THR A 28 -13.72 -4.79 -0.21
C THR A 28 -13.22 -3.58 -1.01
N PHE A 29 -14.12 -2.68 -1.45
CA PHE A 29 -13.79 -1.54 -2.31
C PHE A 29 -13.59 -0.22 -1.56
N LEU A 30 -13.68 -0.21 -0.22
CA LEU A 30 -13.43 0.99 0.56
C LEU A 30 -12.10 1.70 0.21
N PRO A 31 -10.96 1.00 0.08
CA PRO A 31 -9.68 1.67 -0.24
C PRO A 31 -9.71 2.35 -1.61
N LEU A 32 -10.34 1.69 -2.60
CA LEU A 32 -10.50 2.25 -3.94
C LEU A 32 -11.39 3.51 -3.92
N ARG A 33 -12.52 3.47 -3.21
CA ARG A 33 -13.39 4.65 -3.10
C ARG A 33 -12.69 5.82 -2.43
N LEU A 34 -11.96 5.59 -1.34
CA LEU A 34 -11.18 6.64 -0.69
C LEU A 34 -10.14 7.22 -1.65
N PHE A 35 -9.42 6.37 -2.36
CA PHE A 35 -8.40 6.78 -3.34
C PHE A 35 -8.98 7.63 -4.48
N LEU A 36 -10.13 7.22 -5.04
CA LEU A 36 -10.82 7.95 -6.10
C LEU A 36 -11.44 9.27 -5.62
N GLN A 37 -11.87 9.34 -4.36
CA GLN A 37 -12.38 10.57 -3.76
C GLN A 37 -11.25 11.56 -3.47
N ASP A 38 -10.20 11.08 -2.79
CA ASP A 38 -9.06 11.88 -2.36
C ASP A 38 -7.92 10.96 -1.90
N GLN A 39 -6.77 11.01 -2.56
CA GLN A 39 -5.60 10.20 -2.21
C GLN A 39 -5.12 10.43 -0.77
N SER A 40 -5.37 11.60 -0.18
CA SER A 40 -5.05 11.87 1.22
C SER A 40 -5.89 11.02 2.18
N LYS A 41 -7.15 10.76 1.86
CA LYS A 41 -8.03 9.87 2.65
C LYS A 41 -7.58 8.43 2.56
N PHE A 42 -7.18 7.98 1.36
CA PHE A 42 -6.59 6.65 1.20
C PHE A 42 -5.30 6.52 2.01
N LYS A 43 -4.43 7.54 1.98
CA LYS A 43 -3.20 7.56 2.76
C LYS A 43 -3.48 7.42 4.27
N ILE A 44 -4.43 8.19 4.81
CA ILE A 44 -4.82 8.10 6.23
C ILE A 44 -5.31 6.69 6.55
N TRP A 45 -6.18 6.13 5.71
CA TRP A 45 -6.68 4.77 5.89
C TRP A 45 -5.57 3.71 5.85
N GLN A 46 -4.61 3.86 4.94
CA GLN A 46 -3.45 2.97 4.84
C GLN A 46 -2.54 3.07 6.07
N GLU A 47 -2.41 4.24 6.68
CA GLU A 47 -1.55 4.47 7.85
C GLU A 47 -2.11 3.86 9.15
N GLU A 48 -3.40 3.53 9.18
CA GLU A 48 -4.08 2.96 10.33
C GLU A 48 -4.05 1.43 10.32
N HIS A 49 -3.46 0.85 11.38
CA HIS A 49 -3.34 -0.60 11.49
C HIS A 49 -3.64 -1.12 12.91
N THR A 50 -4.18 -2.32 12.97
CA THR A 50 -4.36 -3.06 14.24
C THR A 50 -3.07 -3.75 14.70
N GLN A 51 -2.10 -3.92 13.81
CA GLN A 51 -0.79 -4.56 14.04
C GLN A 51 0.35 -3.75 13.40
N LYS A 52 1.61 -3.99 13.80
CA LYS A 52 2.78 -3.35 13.18
C LYS A 52 3.09 -4.00 11.82
N ASN A 53 2.33 -3.66 10.77
CA ASN A 53 2.39 -4.31 9.45
C ASN A 53 3.45 -3.76 8.49
N PHE A 54 3.88 -2.51 8.67
CA PHE A 54 4.90 -1.86 7.83
C PHE A 54 6.27 -1.85 8.52
N GLN A 55 6.80 -3.02 8.81
CA GLN A 55 8.14 -3.20 9.41
C GLN A 55 9.27 -3.22 8.37
N ARG A 56 9.07 -2.47 7.29
CA ARG A 56 9.96 -2.38 6.13
C ARG A 56 10.06 -0.93 5.72
N LYS A 57 11.21 -0.53 5.16
CA LYS A 57 11.49 0.87 4.80
C LYS A 57 10.52 1.37 3.74
N TYR A 58 10.22 0.53 2.76
CA TYR A 58 9.34 0.87 1.65
C TYR A 58 8.08 0.02 1.63
N ILE A 59 6.98 0.63 1.17
CA ILE A 59 5.68 0.01 1.02
C ILE A 59 5.29 0.11 -0.45
N LEU A 60 5.16 -1.03 -1.12
CA LEU A 60 4.50 -1.11 -2.42
C LEU A 60 3.00 -1.15 -2.16
N SER A 61 2.32 -0.03 -2.38
CA SER A 61 0.89 0.09 -2.12
C SER A 61 0.07 -0.32 -3.32
N LEU A 62 -0.85 -1.26 -3.10
CA LEU A 62 -1.73 -1.84 -4.09
C LEU A 62 -3.17 -1.77 -3.59
N ILE A 63 -4.11 -1.42 -4.46
CA ILE A 63 -5.54 -1.38 -4.16
C ILE A 63 -6.24 -2.51 -4.91
N TYR A 64 -7.11 -3.25 -4.23
CA TYR A 64 -7.89 -4.31 -4.86
C TYR A 64 -8.78 -3.76 -5.99
N TRP A 65 -8.69 -4.39 -7.17
CA TRP A 65 -9.53 -4.09 -8.32
C TRP A 65 -10.40 -5.30 -8.67
N HIS A 66 -9.75 -6.41 -9.02
CA HIS A 66 -10.38 -7.69 -9.33
C HIS A 66 -9.54 -8.85 -8.80
N LYS A 67 -10.00 -10.08 -9.05
CA LYS A 67 -9.27 -11.29 -8.67
C LYS A 67 -7.87 -11.25 -9.28
N ASP A 68 -6.87 -11.31 -8.40
CA ASP A 68 -5.45 -11.27 -8.75
C ASP A 68 -5.01 -10.00 -9.49
N GLU A 69 -5.82 -8.93 -9.46
CA GLU A 69 -5.54 -7.65 -10.11
C GLU A 69 -5.60 -6.50 -9.10
N TRP A 70 -4.57 -5.67 -9.13
CA TRP A 70 -4.41 -4.60 -8.16
C TRP A 70 -3.99 -3.30 -8.84
N ILE A 71 -4.64 -2.21 -8.50
CA ILE A 71 -4.25 -0.87 -8.94
C ILE A 71 -3.01 -0.45 -8.16
N PHE A 72 -1.98 0.01 -8.85
CA PHE A 72 -0.81 0.61 -8.23
C PHE A 72 -1.16 1.96 -7.61
N ALA A 73 -1.03 2.07 -6.29
CA ALA A 73 -1.36 3.27 -5.52
C ALA A 73 -0.13 4.09 -5.11
N GLY A 74 1.07 3.63 -5.50
CA GLY A 74 2.33 4.32 -5.25
C GLY A 74 3.31 3.53 -4.39
N ILE A 75 4.51 4.09 -4.27
CA ILE A 75 5.55 3.60 -3.34
C ILE A 75 5.68 4.61 -2.21
N TYR A 76 5.55 4.12 -0.98
CA TYR A 76 5.67 4.95 0.21
C TYR A 76 6.92 4.56 1.00
N GLU A 77 7.58 5.54 1.60
CA GLU A 77 8.55 5.34 2.67
C GLU A 77 7.82 5.36 4.02
N SER A 78 8.10 4.36 4.85
CA SER A 78 7.63 4.30 6.24
C SER A 78 8.61 5.08 7.13
N ILE A 79 8.18 6.24 7.64
CA ILE A 79 9.01 7.15 8.44
C ILE A 79 8.99 6.72 9.91
N SER A 80 7.80 6.56 10.47
CA SER A 80 7.62 6.24 11.89
C SER A 80 6.34 5.46 12.16
N VAL A 81 6.25 4.84 13.33
CA VAL A 81 5.01 4.22 13.83
C VAL A 81 4.82 4.59 15.29
N LYS A 82 3.60 4.95 15.66
CA LYS A 82 3.20 5.27 17.03
C LYS A 82 2.08 4.34 17.48
N GLU A 83 2.08 3.97 18.75
CA GLU A 83 0.96 3.25 19.35
C GLU A 83 -0.12 4.24 19.75
N THR A 84 -1.37 3.92 19.45
CA THR A 84 -2.53 4.76 19.71
C THR A 84 -3.57 3.96 20.49
N PRO A 85 -3.32 3.63 21.78
CA PRO A 85 -4.17 2.73 22.56
C PRO A 85 -5.61 3.23 22.72
N ASN A 86 -5.83 4.54 22.64
CA ASN A 86 -7.16 5.17 22.70
C ASN A 86 -7.63 5.72 21.33
N GLY A 87 -6.92 5.36 20.24
CA GLY A 87 -7.22 5.83 18.89
C GLY A 87 -8.13 4.87 18.11
N PRO A 88 -8.53 5.24 16.89
CA PRO A 88 -9.36 4.39 16.02
C PRO A 88 -8.65 3.09 15.59
N SER A 89 -7.32 3.07 15.69
CA SER A 89 -6.48 1.90 15.42
C SER A 89 -5.38 1.80 16.49
N LYS A 90 -4.74 0.63 16.62
CA LYS A 90 -3.69 0.39 17.63
C LYS A 90 -2.36 1.02 17.23
N TYR A 91 -2.09 1.11 15.94
CA TYR A 91 -0.86 1.66 15.39
C TYR A 91 -1.17 2.63 14.27
N ARG A 92 -0.54 3.80 14.33
CA ARG A 92 -0.58 4.78 13.26
C ARG A 92 0.82 5.00 12.70
N TYR A 93 0.94 4.80 11.40
CA TYR A 93 2.16 5.06 10.66
C TYR A 93 2.20 6.50 10.16
N GLU A 94 3.42 7.01 10.01
CA GLU A 94 3.70 8.18 9.20
C GLU A 94 4.42 7.72 7.94
N THR A 95 3.83 7.98 6.79
CA THR A 95 4.36 7.58 5.49
C THR A 95 4.53 8.77 4.56
N LYS A 96 5.48 8.67 3.64
CA LYS A 96 5.71 9.65 2.58
C LYS A 96 5.66 8.97 1.22
N LEU A 97 4.81 9.48 0.32
CA LEU A 97 4.81 9.04 -1.07
C LEU A 97 6.13 9.46 -1.74
N LEU A 98 6.80 8.51 -2.38
CA LEU A 98 8.03 8.77 -3.13
C LEU A 98 7.71 9.22 -4.55
N ASP A 99 8.61 10.01 -5.14
CA ASP A 99 8.55 10.37 -6.55
C ASP A 99 9.11 9.24 -7.43
N VAL A 100 8.46 8.08 -7.37
CA VAL A 100 8.84 6.87 -8.11
C VAL A 100 7.59 6.28 -8.76
N GLY A 101 7.54 6.32 -10.10
CA GLY A 101 6.38 5.82 -10.86
C GLY A 101 5.10 6.60 -10.60
N THR A 102 5.19 7.87 -10.20
CA THR A 102 4.06 8.72 -9.84
C THR A 102 3.06 8.89 -10.99
N ASP A 103 3.55 8.86 -12.23
CA ASP A 103 2.77 8.88 -13.46
C ASP A 103 1.89 7.64 -13.67
N LEU A 104 2.25 6.51 -13.05
CA LEU A 104 1.56 5.22 -13.12
C LEU A 104 0.51 5.03 -12.00
N ILE A 105 0.51 5.88 -10.98
CA ILE A 105 -0.43 5.81 -9.86
C ILE A 105 -1.87 5.90 -10.38
N GLY A 106 -2.70 4.92 -10.00
CA GLY A 106 -4.09 4.81 -10.44
C GLY A 106 -4.29 4.32 -11.88
N LYS A 107 -3.22 4.21 -12.68
CA LYS A 107 -3.30 3.80 -14.10
C LYS A 107 -2.78 2.39 -14.35
N MET A 108 -1.74 1.99 -13.62
CA MET A 108 -1.15 0.66 -13.77
C MET A 108 -1.94 -0.38 -12.97
N ILE A 109 -2.40 -1.42 -13.66
CA ILE A 109 -2.94 -2.64 -13.06
C ILE A 109 -1.83 -3.68 -12.99
N ILE A 110 -1.61 -4.23 -11.80
CA ILE A 110 -0.61 -5.26 -11.52
C ILE A 110 -1.33 -6.58 -11.30
N GLY A 111 -1.02 -7.56 -12.16
CA GLY A 111 -1.41 -8.95 -11.96
C GLY A 111 -0.55 -9.58 -10.85
N PHE A 112 -1.17 -9.93 -9.73
CA PHE A 112 -0.52 -10.52 -8.57
C PHE A 112 -1.48 -11.45 -7.82
N LYS A 113 -1.18 -12.75 -7.85
CA LYS A 113 -1.91 -13.75 -7.08
C LYS A 113 -1.45 -13.70 -5.61
N LYS A 114 -2.36 -13.33 -4.72
CA LYS A 114 -2.11 -13.29 -3.27
C LYS A 114 -2.52 -14.62 -2.63
N ASP A 115 -1.68 -15.64 -2.79
CA ASP A 115 -1.89 -16.99 -2.25
C ASP A 115 -1.25 -17.22 -0.87
N PHE A 116 -0.59 -16.21 -0.30
CA PHE A 116 -0.08 -16.21 1.07
C PHE A 116 -0.94 -15.33 1.99
N ARG A 117 -1.09 -15.77 3.24
CA ARG A 117 -1.64 -14.92 4.31
C ARG A 117 -0.53 -14.02 4.83
N ALA A 118 -0.86 -12.79 5.20
CA ALA A 118 0.08 -11.98 5.97
C ALA A 118 0.34 -12.74 7.28
N LEU A 119 1.60 -13.12 7.52
CA LEU A 119 2.07 -13.52 8.84
C LEU A 119 1.99 -12.31 9.78
#